data_AF-A0A7S2LSP1-F1
#
_entry.id   AF-A0A7S2LSP1-F1
#
_cell.length_a   1.000
_cell.length_b   1.000
_cell.length_c   1.000
_cell.angle_alpha   90.00
_cell.angle_beta   90.00
_cell.angle_gamma   90.00
#
_symmetry.space_group_name_H-M   'P 1'
#
loop_
_entity.id
_entity.type
_entity.pdbx_description
1 polymer ?
#
loop_
_entity_poly.entity_id
_entity_poly.type
_entity_poly.pdbx_seq_one_letter_code
_entity_poly.pdbx_strand_id
1 'polypeptide(L)'
;MRTFASAAAAGSFLLAAPSSAFTTQPRQQQSSSTALSMGLKTQIVSKVVQNPITAAVAGTALVGTAAVKVVLDRPSRTYNENSVAEEYDAWTQDGILEYYWGEHIHLGYYDEEEMKNGYKKKDFIQAKYDFIDEMMKFGGIDAEADKGAKVLDVGCGFGGTSRYLADKLGPKADVTGITLSPNQVKRGTELAEERGLSNAKFTVMNALEMDFPDNSFDIVWACESGEHMPDKEAYINEMMRVLKPGGKFVM
;
A
#
# COMPACT_ATOMS: atom_id res chain seq x y z
N MET A 1 -38.47 -44.62 22.83
CA MET A 1 -38.39 -45.95 23.46
C MET A 1 -36.94 -46.40 23.40
N ARG A 2 -36.33 -46.64 24.57
CA ARG A 2 -34.99 -47.23 24.84
C ARG A 2 -33.74 -46.36 24.68
N THR A 3 -33.45 -45.70 25.79
CA THR A 3 -32.14 -45.57 26.45
C THR A 3 -31.38 -46.90 26.58
N PHE A 4 -30.05 -46.89 26.49
CA PHE A 4 -29.14 -47.46 27.50
C PHE A 4 -27.77 -46.76 27.44
N ALA A 5 -27.30 -46.39 28.62
CA ALA A 5 -26.03 -45.77 28.92
C ALA A 5 -24.97 -46.83 29.24
N SER A 6 -23.69 -46.47 29.11
CA SER A 6 -22.64 -46.91 30.04
C SER A 6 -21.52 -45.88 30.10
N ALA A 7 -21.29 -45.37 31.30
CA ALA A 7 -20.07 -44.70 31.76
C ALA A 7 -18.95 -45.78 31.94
N ALA A 8 -17.68 -45.54 32.25
CA ALA A 8 -16.85 -44.39 32.63
C ALA A 8 -15.38 -44.84 32.46
N ALA A 9 -14.44 -43.92 32.25
CA ALA A 9 -13.21 -43.81 33.08
C ALA A 9 -12.32 -42.66 32.58
N ALA A 10 -11.85 -41.90 33.56
CA ALA A 10 -11.03 -40.70 33.48
C ALA A 10 -9.70 -40.87 32.73
N GLY A 11 -9.35 -39.84 31.96
CA GLY A 11 -8.03 -39.59 31.42
C GLY A 11 -7.88 -38.11 31.13
N SER A 12 -7.69 -37.31 32.18
CA SER A 12 -7.43 -35.87 32.08
C SER A 12 -6.12 -35.62 31.34
N PHE A 13 -6.18 -34.91 30.22
CA PHE A 13 -5.03 -34.14 29.71
C PHE A 13 -5.55 -32.76 29.28
N LEU A 14 -5.42 -31.80 30.20
CA LEU A 14 -5.45 -30.38 29.88
C LEU A 14 -4.25 -30.07 28.97
N LEU A 15 -4.49 -29.62 27.75
CA LEU A 15 -3.50 -28.86 26.99
C LEU A 15 -3.57 -27.41 27.47
N ALA A 16 -2.64 -27.07 28.36
CA ALA A 16 -2.46 -25.74 28.91
C ALA A 16 -2.00 -24.77 27.82
N ALA A 17 -2.68 -23.64 27.70
CA ALA A 17 -2.17 -22.44 27.07
C ALA A 17 -0.92 -21.96 27.84
N PRO A 18 0.13 -21.45 27.17
CA PRO A 18 1.24 -20.84 27.88
C PRO A 18 0.77 -19.51 28.46
N SER A 19 0.44 -19.53 29.76
CA SER A 19 0.30 -18.33 30.58
C SER A 19 1.70 -17.82 30.92
N SER A 20 2.18 -16.79 30.24
CA SER A 20 3.30 -15.99 30.73
C SER A 20 2.79 -15.03 31.80
N ALA A 21 2.59 -15.56 33.00
CA ALA A 21 2.39 -14.77 34.20
C ALA A 21 3.66 -13.94 34.46
N PHE A 22 3.53 -12.62 34.37
CA PHE A 22 4.51 -11.66 34.87
C PHE A 22 4.73 -11.93 36.37
N THR A 23 5.81 -12.66 36.69
CA THR A 23 6.30 -12.75 38.07
C THR A 23 7.31 -11.62 38.26
N THR A 24 6.89 -10.60 39.00
CA THR A 24 7.73 -9.52 39.49
C THR A 24 8.70 -10.07 40.54
N GLN A 25 9.96 -10.31 40.17
CA GLN A 25 11.03 -10.38 41.16
C GLN A 25 11.42 -8.96 41.59
N PRO A 26 11.63 -8.70 42.90
CA PRO A 26 12.07 -7.40 43.36
C PRO A 26 13.51 -7.17 42.87
N ARG A 27 13.68 -6.18 42.00
CA ARG A 27 14.99 -5.72 41.57
C ARG A 27 15.73 -5.18 42.79
N GLN A 28 16.82 -5.82 43.18
CA GLN A 28 17.75 -5.24 44.15
C GLN A 28 18.14 -3.85 43.64
N GLN A 29 17.84 -2.86 44.46
CA GLN A 29 18.20 -1.47 44.24
C GLN A 29 19.72 -1.35 44.50
N GLN A 30 20.52 -1.67 43.49
CA GLN A 30 21.93 -1.29 43.48
C GLN A 30 21.99 0.19 43.12
N SER A 31 22.12 1.04 44.15
CA SER A 31 22.43 2.46 43.98
C SER A 31 23.85 2.59 43.43
N SER A 32 24.01 2.56 42.10
CA SER A 32 25.25 3.01 41.46
C SER A 32 25.18 4.51 41.22
N SER A 33 26.12 5.20 41.84
CA SER A 33 26.25 6.65 41.95
C SER A 33 26.17 7.38 40.60
N THR A 34 25.23 8.33 40.50
CA THR A 34 25.02 9.29 39.41
C THR A 34 26.14 10.36 39.28
N ALA A 35 27.32 10.14 39.85
CA ALA A 35 28.36 11.16 39.95
C ALA A 35 29.34 11.19 38.76
N LEU A 36 29.48 10.10 37.98
CA LEU A 36 30.48 10.04 36.90
C LEU A 36 29.98 10.59 35.54
N SER A 37 28.66 10.65 35.29
CA SER A 37 28.14 11.09 33.98
C SER A 37 27.91 12.60 33.85
N MET A 38 27.78 13.32 34.97
CA MET A 38 27.71 14.79 34.95
C MET A 38 29.09 15.43 34.80
N GLY A 39 30.15 14.87 35.40
CA GLY A 39 31.50 15.45 35.34
C GLY A 39 32.07 15.55 33.92
N LEU A 40 31.82 14.53 33.10
CA LEU A 40 32.31 14.49 31.71
C LEU A 40 31.53 15.45 30.79
N LYS A 41 30.21 15.58 30.97
CA LYS A 41 29.37 16.52 30.21
C LYS A 41 29.71 17.97 30.56
N THR A 42 29.95 18.29 31.83
CA THR A 42 30.28 19.65 32.28
C THR A 42 31.69 20.07 31.86
N GLN A 43 32.67 19.16 31.83
CA GLN A 43 34.04 19.45 31.35
C GLN A 43 34.09 19.71 29.84
N ILE A 44 33.32 18.98 29.04
CA ILE A 44 33.26 19.17 27.58
C ILE A 44 32.55 20.49 27.25
N VAL A 45 31.44 20.79 27.92
CA VAL A 45 30.72 22.07 27.77
C VAL A 45 31.60 23.25 28.21
N SER A 46 32.35 23.12 29.31
CA SER A 46 33.26 24.17 29.79
C SER A 46 34.43 24.45 28.83
N LYS A 47 34.98 23.45 28.13
CA LYS A 47 36.08 23.65 27.17
C LYS A 47 35.60 24.23 25.83
N VAL A 48 34.39 23.88 25.39
CA VAL A 48 33.80 24.40 24.14
C VAL A 48 33.44 25.89 24.27
N VAL A 49 33.07 26.36 25.47
CA VAL A 49 32.66 27.75 25.71
C VAL A 49 33.85 28.71 25.92
N GLN A 50 35.03 28.19 26.33
CA GLN A 50 36.21 29.03 26.62
C GLN A 50 37.11 29.33 25.42
N ASN A 51 36.97 28.59 24.32
CA ASN A 51 37.73 28.84 23.10
C ASN A 51 36.80 29.40 22.02
N PRO A 52 36.97 30.66 21.58
CA PRO A 52 36.10 31.29 20.59
C PRO A 52 36.05 30.51 19.27
N ILE A 53 37.12 29.78 18.92
CA ILE A 53 37.17 28.93 17.72
C ILE A 53 36.27 27.70 17.90
N THR A 54 36.30 27.06 19.07
CA THR A 54 35.50 25.84 19.33
C THR A 54 34.02 26.15 19.50
N ALA A 55 33.67 27.27 20.14
CA ALA A 55 32.31 27.77 20.22
C ALA A 55 31.77 28.14 18.83
N ALA A 56 32.58 28.80 18.00
CA ALA A 56 32.21 29.12 16.62
C ALA A 56 31.95 27.84 15.81
N VAL A 57 32.87 26.86 15.82
CA VAL A 57 32.73 25.59 15.09
C VAL A 57 31.50 24.79 15.53
N ALA A 58 31.22 24.73 16.83
CA ALA A 58 30.01 24.06 17.35
C ALA A 58 28.73 24.79 16.92
N GLY A 59 28.75 26.13 16.92
CA GLY A 59 27.66 26.96 16.42
C GLY A 59 27.39 26.75 14.92
N THR A 60 28.44 26.72 14.08
CA THR A 60 28.30 26.45 12.64
C THR A 60 27.80 25.05 12.37
N ALA A 61 28.23 24.05 13.14
CA ALA A 61 27.74 22.68 13.01
C ALA A 61 26.24 22.57 13.33
N LEU A 62 25.79 23.19 14.43
CA LEU A 62 24.36 23.21 14.80
C LEU A 62 23.50 23.93 13.76
N VAL A 63 23.94 25.11 13.29
CA VAL A 63 23.24 25.86 12.23
C VAL A 63 23.24 25.06 10.92
N GLY A 64 24.35 24.41 10.57
CA GLY A 64 24.45 23.56 9.39
C GLY A 64 23.49 22.36 9.45
N THR A 65 23.44 21.64 10.57
CA THR A 65 22.51 20.52 10.76
C THR A 65 21.06 21.01 10.76
N ALA A 66 20.75 22.13 11.39
CA ALA A 66 19.41 22.72 11.37
C ALA A 66 19.01 23.17 9.95
N ALA A 67 19.92 23.78 9.19
CA ALA A 67 19.68 24.17 7.81
C ALA A 67 19.46 22.96 6.89
N VAL A 68 20.29 21.92 7.02
CA VAL A 68 20.10 20.64 6.31
C VAL A 68 18.76 20.03 6.69
N LYS A 69 18.40 20.01 7.98
CA LYS A 69 17.10 19.51 8.43
C LYS A 69 15.96 20.31 7.83
N VAL A 70 16.03 21.65 7.82
CA VAL A 70 15.02 22.52 7.21
C VAL A 70 14.91 22.29 5.69
N VAL A 71 16.02 22.03 5.00
CA VAL A 71 16.02 21.70 3.57
C VAL A 71 15.42 20.33 3.31
N LEU A 72 15.70 19.33 4.17
CA LEU A 72 15.16 17.97 4.05
C LEU A 72 13.68 17.87 4.49
N ASP A 73 13.27 18.64 5.49
CA ASP A 73 11.89 18.69 5.99
C ASP A 73 10.98 19.53 5.08
N ARG A 74 11.55 20.42 4.27
CA ARG A 74 10.79 21.14 3.26
C ARG A 74 10.61 20.22 2.06
N PRO A 75 9.37 19.80 1.74
CA PRO A 75 9.15 19.03 0.54
C PRO A 75 9.65 19.84 -0.66
N SER A 76 10.40 19.18 -1.55
CA SER A 76 10.98 19.84 -2.74
C SER A 76 9.92 20.33 -3.72
N ARG A 77 8.65 19.94 -3.51
CA ARG A 77 7.47 20.31 -4.29
C ARG A 77 6.32 20.68 -3.35
N THR A 78 5.54 21.68 -3.75
CA THR A 78 4.27 22.02 -3.10
C THR A 78 3.18 21.10 -3.65
N TYR A 79 2.66 20.22 -2.81
CA TYR A 79 1.49 19.40 -3.14
C TYR A 79 0.21 20.20 -2.88
N ASN A 80 -0.70 20.19 -3.83
CA ASN A 80 -2.06 20.69 -3.68
C ASN A 80 -3.04 19.57 -4.05
N GLU A 81 -4.33 19.77 -3.84
CA GLU A 81 -5.36 18.73 -4.10
C GLU A 81 -5.34 18.21 -5.55
N ASN A 82 -4.85 19.01 -6.50
CA ASN A 82 -4.81 18.67 -7.92
C ASN A 82 -3.44 18.17 -8.40
N SER A 83 -2.37 18.31 -7.60
CA SER A 83 -1.00 18.09 -8.09
C SER A 83 -0.77 16.66 -8.59
N VAL A 84 -1.46 15.67 -8.01
CA VAL A 84 -1.38 14.28 -8.45
C VAL A 84 -2.01 14.11 -9.84
N ALA A 85 -3.23 14.65 -10.03
CA ALA A 85 -3.92 14.58 -11.31
C ALA A 85 -3.14 15.29 -12.43
N GLU A 86 -2.59 16.47 -12.13
CA GLU A 86 -1.77 17.25 -13.07
C GLU A 86 -0.49 16.48 -13.50
N GLU A 87 0.19 15.82 -12.57
CA GLU A 87 1.40 15.02 -12.88
C GLU A 87 1.06 13.81 -13.76
N TYR A 88 0.00 13.07 -13.44
CA TYR A 88 -0.44 11.94 -14.26
C TYR A 88 -0.95 12.38 -15.64
N ASP A 89 -1.67 13.49 -15.73
CA ASP A 89 -2.11 14.05 -17.00
C ASP A 89 -0.93 14.39 -17.91
N ALA A 90 0.12 15.02 -17.37
CA ALA A 90 1.33 15.37 -18.09
C ALA A 90 2.08 14.10 -18.57
N TRP A 91 2.28 13.13 -17.68
CA TRP A 91 3.00 11.90 -18.03
C TRP A 91 2.26 11.02 -19.05
N THR A 92 0.94 10.98 -18.99
CA THR A 92 0.11 10.30 -19.99
C THR A 92 0.18 11.02 -21.33
N GLN A 93 0.11 12.36 -21.34
CA GLN A 93 0.25 13.14 -22.58
C GLN A 93 1.62 12.95 -23.23
N ASP A 94 2.69 12.92 -22.44
CA ASP A 94 4.05 12.75 -22.94
C ASP A 94 4.36 11.30 -23.38
N GLY A 95 3.46 10.35 -23.09
CA GLY A 95 3.65 8.92 -23.39
C GLY A 95 4.77 8.25 -22.59
N ILE A 96 5.37 8.97 -21.64
CA ILE A 96 6.54 8.54 -20.86
C ILE A 96 6.20 7.30 -20.03
N LEU A 97 5.01 7.29 -19.41
CA LEU A 97 4.58 6.14 -18.62
C LEU A 97 4.36 4.91 -19.48
N GLU A 98 3.65 5.03 -20.61
CA GLU A 98 3.45 3.89 -21.51
C GLU A 98 4.78 3.34 -22.04
N TYR A 99 5.72 4.21 -22.39
CA TYR A 99 7.03 3.80 -22.90
C TYR A 99 7.88 3.03 -21.89
N TYR A 100 7.95 3.49 -20.64
CA TYR A 100 8.82 2.87 -19.62
C TYR A 100 8.11 1.81 -18.76
N TRP A 101 6.82 1.99 -18.50
CA TRP A 101 6.05 1.18 -17.57
C TRP A 101 5.11 0.19 -18.28
N GLY A 102 4.95 0.25 -19.60
CA GLY A 102 3.90 -0.49 -20.29
C GLY A 102 2.53 0.01 -19.83
N GLU A 103 1.55 -0.88 -19.70
CA GLU A 103 0.17 -0.47 -19.36
C GLU A 103 -0.16 -0.43 -17.87
N HIS A 104 0.78 -0.91 -17.05
CA HIS A 104 0.59 -1.09 -15.63
C HIS A 104 1.46 -0.10 -14.86
N ILE A 105 0.82 0.83 -14.15
CA ILE A 105 1.50 1.82 -13.31
C ILE A 105 1.60 1.28 -11.88
N HIS A 106 2.30 0.17 -11.73
CA HIS A 106 2.66 -0.40 -10.43
C HIS A 106 3.94 -1.22 -10.56
N LEU A 107 4.50 -1.66 -9.43
CA LEU A 107 5.68 -2.52 -9.40
C LEU A 107 5.37 -3.94 -9.89
N GLY A 108 6.44 -4.73 -10.08
CA GLY A 108 6.36 -6.11 -10.55
C GLY A 108 6.64 -7.12 -9.44
N TYR A 109 6.14 -8.33 -9.62
CA TYR A 109 6.39 -9.48 -8.76
C TYR A 109 7.58 -10.31 -9.26
N TYR A 110 8.40 -10.74 -8.31
CA TYR A 110 9.56 -11.59 -8.54
C TYR A 110 9.57 -12.69 -7.48
N ASP A 111 9.56 -13.94 -7.90
CA ASP A 111 9.65 -15.05 -6.96
C ASP A 111 11.07 -15.21 -6.36
N GLU A 112 11.22 -16.12 -5.40
CA GLU A 112 12.51 -16.34 -4.75
C GLU A 112 13.63 -16.76 -5.70
N GLU A 113 13.32 -17.56 -6.70
CA GLU A 113 14.29 -18.06 -7.68
C GLU A 113 14.71 -16.93 -8.62
N GLU A 114 13.76 -16.14 -9.11
CA GLU A 114 13.97 -14.96 -9.94
C GLU A 114 14.83 -13.92 -9.22
N MET A 115 14.56 -13.66 -7.93
CA MET A 115 15.39 -12.78 -7.10
C MET A 115 16.82 -13.32 -6.94
N LYS A 116 16.99 -14.62 -6.68
CA LYS A 116 18.32 -15.27 -6.57
C LYS A 116 19.08 -15.22 -7.89
N ASN A 117 18.38 -15.40 -9.01
CA ASN A 117 18.95 -15.36 -10.35
C ASN A 117 19.30 -13.93 -10.81
N GLY A 118 18.80 -12.92 -10.11
CA GLY A 118 19.03 -11.50 -10.34
C GLY A 118 17.81 -10.85 -10.98
N TYR A 119 17.21 -9.89 -10.27
CA TYR A 119 15.96 -9.19 -10.64
C TYR A 119 15.95 -8.58 -12.06
N LYS A 120 17.11 -8.32 -12.66
CA LYS A 120 17.22 -7.77 -14.02
C LYS A 120 16.99 -8.81 -15.13
N LYS A 121 16.87 -10.10 -14.81
CA LYS A 121 16.68 -11.15 -15.82
C LYS A 121 15.24 -11.26 -16.30
N LYS A 122 14.28 -10.99 -15.43
CA LYS A 122 12.86 -11.00 -15.77
C LYS A 122 12.50 -9.67 -16.42
N ASP A 123 11.72 -9.74 -17.49
CA ASP A 123 11.17 -8.56 -18.14
C ASP A 123 10.25 -7.80 -17.17
N PHE A 124 10.45 -6.48 -17.06
CA PHE A 124 9.72 -5.67 -16.09
C PHE A 124 8.24 -5.56 -16.41
N ILE A 125 7.85 -5.61 -17.70
CA ILE A 125 6.44 -5.60 -18.08
C ILE A 125 5.79 -6.92 -17.67
N GLN A 126 6.44 -8.06 -17.94
CA GLN A 126 5.94 -9.36 -17.49
C GLN A 126 5.81 -9.44 -15.96
N ALA A 127 6.78 -8.90 -15.22
CA ALA A 127 6.73 -8.88 -13.76
C ALA A 127 5.47 -8.18 -13.22
N LYS A 128 4.94 -7.18 -13.93
CA LYS A 128 3.70 -6.49 -13.53
C LYS A 128 2.46 -7.34 -13.76
N TYR A 129 2.38 -8.05 -14.87
CA TYR A 129 1.29 -9.01 -15.07
C TYR A 129 1.29 -10.09 -13.98
N ASP A 130 2.48 -10.62 -13.65
CA ASP A 130 2.62 -11.62 -12.59
C ASP A 130 2.23 -11.06 -11.22
N PHE A 131 2.44 -9.76 -10.98
CA PHE A 131 1.99 -9.11 -9.76
C PHE A 131 0.47 -9.09 -9.65
N ILE A 132 -0.24 -8.83 -10.74
CA ILE A 132 -1.70 -8.87 -10.76
C ILE A 132 -2.19 -10.30 -10.50
N ASP A 133 -1.59 -11.30 -11.14
CA ASP A 133 -1.95 -12.70 -10.91
C ASP A 133 -1.72 -13.13 -9.45
N GLU A 134 -0.61 -12.71 -8.82
CA GLU A 134 -0.36 -12.99 -7.40
C GLU A 134 -1.28 -12.20 -6.46
N MET A 135 -1.65 -10.95 -6.79
CA MET A 135 -2.66 -10.19 -6.06
C MET A 135 -4.06 -10.83 -6.17
N MET A 136 -4.45 -11.33 -7.34
CA MET A 136 -5.69 -12.10 -7.51
C MET A 136 -5.69 -13.31 -6.59
N LYS A 137 -4.61 -14.10 -6.61
CA LYS A 137 -4.45 -15.28 -5.76
C LYS A 137 -4.46 -14.95 -4.28
N PHE A 138 -3.77 -13.88 -3.86
CA PHE A 138 -3.75 -13.40 -2.48
C PHE A 138 -5.14 -12.96 -2.02
N GLY A 139 -5.87 -12.24 -2.88
CA GLY A 139 -7.25 -11.81 -2.66
C GLY A 139 -8.30 -12.92 -2.77
N GLY A 140 -7.89 -14.15 -3.07
CA GLY A 140 -8.78 -15.28 -3.28
C GLY A 140 -9.68 -15.13 -4.51
N ILE A 141 -9.28 -14.33 -5.50
CA ILE A 141 -9.97 -14.17 -6.78
C ILE A 141 -9.56 -15.34 -7.69
N ASP A 142 -10.55 -16.12 -8.10
CA ASP A 142 -10.40 -17.23 -9.03
C ASP A 142 -11.16 -16.91 -10.32
N ALA A 143 -10.48 -16.97 -11.46
CA ALA A 143 -11.04 -16.54 -12.74
C ALA A 143 -12.31 -17.31 -13.15
N GLU A 144 -12.44 -18.58 -12.75
CA GLU A 144 -13.58 -19.41 -13.08
C GLU A 144 -14.74 -19.24 -12.09
N ALA A 145 -14.44 -19.17 -10.80
CA ALA A 145 -15.43 -18.99 -9.74
C ALA A 145 -16.00 -17.57 -9.73
N ASP A 146 -15.19 -16.56 -10.04
CA ASP A 146 -15.57 -15.15 -10.07
C ASP A 146 -15.85 -14.63 -11.49
N LYS A 147 -16.04 -15.53 -12.45
CA LYS A 147 -16.42 -15.12 -13.82
C LYS A 147 -17.67 -14.27 -13.79
N GLY A 148 -17.64 -13.16 -14.52
CA GLY A 148 -18.78 -12.23 -14.52
C GLY A 148 -18.90 -11.34 -13.28
N ALA A 149 -17.91 -11.32 -12.39
CA ALA A 149 -17.89 -10.41 -11.26
C ALA A 149 -17.92 -8.94 -11.71
N LYS A 150 -18.60 -8.11 -10.90
CA LYS A 150 -18.53 -6.66 -11.01
C LYS A 150 -17.36 -6.15 -10.18
N VAL A 151 -16.39 -5.53 -10.84
CA VAL A 151 -15.11 -5.11 -10.25
C VAL A 151 -14.99 -3.59 -10.25
N LEU A 152 -14.53 -3.03 -9.14
CA LEU A 152 -14.08 -1.64 -9.06
C LEU A 152 -12.56 -1.61 -8.93
N ASP A 153 -11.87 -0.91 -9.83
CA ASP A 153 -10.42 -0.66 -9.78
C ASP A 153 -10.18 0.81 -9.39
N VAL A 154 -9.73 1.03 -8.16
CA VAL A 154 -9.63 2.33 -7.50
C VAL A 154 -8.23 2.90 -7.69
N GLY A 155 -8.13 3.98 -8.47
CA GLY A 155 -6.85 4.52 -8.92
C GLY A 155 -6.29 3.73 -10.11
N CYS A 156 -7.13 3.45 -11.10
CA CYS A 156 -6.85 2.51 -12.19
C CYS A 156 -5.74 2.94 -13.17
N GLY A 157 -5.16 4.14 -13.00
CA GLY A 157 -4.33 4.77 -14.02
C GLY A 157 -5.09 4.87 -15.35
N PHE A 158 -4.41 4.58 -16.46
CA PHE A 158 -5.05 4.43 -17.78
C PHE A 158 -5.52 2.98 -18.06
N GLY A 159 -5.75 2.18 -17.01
CA GLY A 159 -6.61 1.01 -17.09
C GLY A 159 -5.98 -0.31 -17.51
N GLY A 160 -4.65 -0.47 -17.47
CA GLY A 160 -4.00 -1.74 -17.80
C GLY A 160 -4.53 -2.89 -16.93
N THR A 161 -4.55 -2.70 -15.62
CA THR A 161 -5.06 -3.69 -14.67
C THR A 161 -6.55 -3.95 -14.86
N SER A 162 -7.35 -2.91 -15.06
CA SER A 162 -8.79 -3.06 -15.32
C SER A 162 -9.07 -3.89 -16.58
N ARG A 163 -8.37 -3.63 -17.69
CA ARG A 163 -8.50 -4.43 -18.93
C ARG A 163 -8.04 -5.86 -18.74
N TYR A 164 -6.96 -6.08 -17.99
CA TYR A 164 -6.44 -7.41 -17.70
C TYR A 164 -7.42 -8.23 -16.87
N LEU A 165 -8.01 -7.65 -15.82
CA LEU A 165 -9.06 -8.28 -15.03
C LEU A 165 -10.32 -8.56 -15.86
N ALA A 166 -10.70 -7.64 -16.76
CA ALA A 166 -11.84 -7.81 -17.65
C ALA A 166 -11.67 -9.00 -18.62
N ASP A 167 -10.45 -9.24 -19.09
CA ASP A 167 -10.11 -10.41 -19.91
C ASP A 167 -10.13 -11.70 -19.06
N LYS A 168 -9.43 -11.70 -17.92
CA LYS A 168 -9.31 -12.86 -17.02
C LYS A 168 -10.64 -13.35 -16.45
N LEU A 169 -11.53 -12.44 -16.05
CA LEU A 169 -12.85 -12.75 -15.48
C LEU A 169 -13.92 -13.00 -16.57
N GLY A 170 -13.53 -12.87 -17.84
CA GLY A 170 -14.33 -13.19 -19.00
C GLY A 170 -15.33 -12.10 -19.41
N PRO A 171 -16.00 -12.30 -20.57
CA PRO A 171 -16.79 -11.26 -21.25
C PRO A 171 -18.05 -10.82 -20.49
N LYS A 172 -18.43 -11.53 -19.42
CA LYS A 172 -19.56 -11.16 -18.56
C LYS A 172 -19.16 -10.27 -17.39
N ALA A 173 -17.87 -10.11 -17.14
CA ALA A 173 -17.39 -9.23 -16.07
C ALA A 173 -17.82 -7.79 -16.36
N ASP A 174 -17.86 -6.95 -15.33
CA ASP A 174 -18.09 -5.52 -15.49
C ASP A 174 -17.05 -4.80 -14.64
N VAL A 175 -15.96 -4.39 -15.28
CA VAL A 175 -14.83 -3.75 -14.63
C VAL A 175 -14.93 -2.24 -14.82
N THR A 176 -15.05 -1.51 -13.71
CA THR A 176 -15.05 -0.06 -13.68
C THR A 176 -13.76 0.43 -13.03
N GLY A 177 -12.93 1.15 -13.78
CA GLY A 177 -11.76 1.86 -13.27
C GLY A 177 -12.08 3.31 -12.95
N ILE A 178 -11.63 3.81 -11.81
CA ILE A 178 -11.72 5.23 -11.45
C ILE A 178 -10.34 5.85 -11.26
N THR A 179 -10.18 7.09 -11.72
CA THR A 179 -8.98 7.91 -11.54
C THR A 179 -9.37 9.39 -11.46
N LEU A 180 -8.49 10.24 -10.93
CA LEU A 180 -8.69 11.70 -10.95
C LEU A 180 -8.30 12.33 -12.31
N SER A 181 -7.57 11.59 -13.16
CA SER A 181 -7.02 12.10 -14.43
C SER A 181 -7.97 11.89 -15.62
N PRO A 182 -8.48 12.95 -16.26
CA PRO A 182 -9.28 12.83 -17.47
C PRO A 182 -8.49 12.26 -18.67
N ASN A 183 -7.18 12.54 -18.76
CA ASN A 183 -6.35 12.00 -19.84
C ASN A 183 -6.19 10.49 -19.72
N GLN A 184 -6.03 9.97 -18.49
CA GLN A 184 -5.98 8.53 -18.24
C GLN A 184 -7.30 7.84 -18.58
N VAL A 185 -8.44 8.45 -18.24
CA VAL A 185 -9.77 7.93 -18.63
C VAL A 185 -9.90 7.87 -20.15
N LYS A 186 -9.54 8.95 -20.85
CA LYS A 186 -9.57 8.99 -22.31
C LYS A 186 -8.70 7.88 -22.91
N ARG A 187 -7.44 7.79 -22.49
CA ARG A 187 -6.49 6.80 -23.02
C ARG A 187 -6.91 5.36 -22.70
N GLY A 188 -7.39 5.12 -21.49
CA GLY A 188 -7.89 3.80 -21.09
C GLY A 188 -9.09 3.35 -21.91
N THR A 189 -10.00 4.29 -22.23
CA THR A 189 -11.16 4.04 -23.09
C THR A 189 -10.73 3.70 -24.52
N GLU A 190 -9.83 4.48 -25.12
CA GLU A 190 -9.27 4.20 -26.45
C GLU A 190 -8.65 2.79 -26.51
N LEU A 191 -7.82 2.44 -25.53
CA LEU A 191 -7.17 1.12 -25.46
C LEU A 191 -8.17 -0.03 -25.26
N ALA A 192 -9.27 0.18 -24.54
CA ALA A 192 -10.32 -0.82 -24.38
C ALA A 192 -11.10 -1.01 -25.69
N GLU A 193 -11.41 0.07 -26.41
CA GLU A 193 -12.07 0.05 -27.72
C GLU A 193 -11.20 -0.64 -28.78
N GLU A 194 -9.90 -0.32 -28.86
CA GLU A 194 -8.93 -0.96 -29.75
C GLU A 194 -8.87 -2.49 -29.56
N ARG A 195 -9.16 -2.97 -28.35
CA ARG A 195 -9.18 -4.39 -27.98
C ARG A 195 -10.57 -5.03 -28.02
N GLY A 196 -11.63 -4.27 -28.30
CA GLY A 196 -13.00 -4.75 -28.23
C GLY A 196 -13.48 -5.13 -26.82
N LEU A 197 -12.82 -4.62 -25.77
CA LEU A 197 -13.14 -4.90 -24.36
C LEU A 197 -14.26 -3.98 -23.85
N SER A 198 -15.49 -4.23 -24.31
CA SER A 198 -16.68 -3.48 -23.87
C SER A 198 -17.03 -3.63 -22.37
N ASN A 199 -16.38 -4.57 -21.69
CA ASN A 199 -16.54 -4.88 -20.28
C ASN A 199 -15.54 -4.15 -19.36
N ALA A 200 -14.68 -3.28 -19.90
CA ALA A 200 -13.81 -2.39 -19.13
C ALA A 200 -14.19 -0.92 -19.39
N LYS A 201 -14.56 -0.19 -18.34
CA LYS A 201 -15.01 1.22 -18.41
C LYS A 201 -14.20 2.08 -17.45
N PHE A 202 -14.02 3.35 -17.81
CA PHE A 202 -13.19 4.28 -17.04
C PHE A 202 -13.98 5.56 -16.75
N THR A 203 -13.81 6.13 -15.56
CA THR A 203 -14.52 7.34 -15.16
C THR A 203 -13.65 8.22 -14.28
N VAL A 204 -13.77 9.55 -14.45
CA VAL A 204 -13.12 10.51 -13.56
C VAL A 204 -13.92 10.56 -12.27
N MET A 205 -13.33 10.15 -11.15
CA MET A 205 -14.01 10.09 -9.86
C MET A 205 -13.04 10.19 -8.69
N ASN A 206 -13.46 10.88 -7.63
CA ASN A 206 -12.73 10.95 -6.37
C ASN A 206 -12.96 9.68 -5.55
N ALA A 207 -11.89 8.97 -5.20
CA ALA A 207 -11.98 7.75 -4.40
C ALA A 207 -12.41 7.99 -2.94
N LEU A 208 -12.39 9.24 -2.46
CA LEU A 208 -12.86 9.61 -1.12
C LEU A 208 -14.36 9.93 -1.07
N GLU A 209 -15.01 10.03 -2.23
CA GLU A 209 -16.44 10.34 -2.37
C GLU A 209 -16.95 9.73 -3.68
N MET A 210 -17.19 8.42 -3.66
CA MET A 210 -17.57 7.67 -4.86
C MET A 210 -19.07 7.75 -5.12
N ASP A 211 -19.47 8.11 -6.33
CA ASP A 211 -20.87 8.13 -6.77
C ASP A 211 -21.37 6.72 -7.18
N PHE A 212 -21.21 5.77 -6.24
CA PHE A 212 -21.73 4.42 -6.35
C PHE A 212 -22.63 4.11 -5.16
N PRO A 213 -23.72 3.34 -5.36
CA PRO A 213 -24.51 2.82 -4.24
C PRO A 213 -23.69 1.88 -3.35
N ASP A 214 -24.10 1.75 -2.09
CA ASP A 214 -23.54 0.75 -1.18
C ASP A 214 -23.70 -0.66 -1.76
N ASN A 215 -22.75 -1.56 -1.44
CA ASN A 215 -22.84 -2.98 -1.82
C ASN A 215 -23.02 -3.19 -3.34
N SER A 216 -22.29 -2.43 -4.15
CA SER A 216 -22.40 -2.46 -5.62
C SER A 216 -21.45 -3.44 -6.30
N PHE A 217 -20.29 -3.72 -5.70
CA PHE A 217 -19.20 -4.47 -6.36
C PHE A 217 -18.93 -5.80 -5.66
N ASP A 218 -18.66 -6.84 -6.44
CA ASP A 218 -18.26 -8.16 -5.96
C ASP A 218 -16.77 -8.15 -5.56
N ILE A 219 -15.97 -7.37 -6.28
CA ILE A 219 -14.53 -7.20 -6.06
C ILE A 219 -14.20 -5.71 -6.04
N VAL A 220 -13.47 -5.25 -5.02
CA VAL A 220 -12.86 -3.92 -4.98
C VAL A 220 -11.35 -4.09 -4.96
N TRP A 221 -10.69 -3.47 -5.92
CA TRP A 221 -9.26 -3.58 -6.22
C TRP A 221 -8.61 -2.21 -6.08
N ALA A 222 -7.48 -2.13 -5.38
CA ALA A 222 -6.71 -0.90 -5.20
C ALA A 222 -5.21 -1.23 -5.24
N CYS A 223 -4.56 -1.11 -6.40
CA CYS A 223 -3.13 -1.43 -6.53
C CYS A 223 -2.31 -0.14 -6.58
N GLU A 224 -1.44 0.07 -5.58
CA GLU A 224 -0.48 1.20 -5.51
C GLU A 224 -1.11 2.59 -5.76
N SER A 225 -2.34 2.80 -5.28
CA SER A 225 -3.03 4.10 -5.33
C SER A 225 -3.25 4.71 -3.95
N GLY A 226 -3.27 3.87 -2.91
CA GLY A 226 -3.59 4.26 -1.54
C GLY A 226 -2.61 5.27 -0.93
N GLU A 227 -1.32 5.25 -1.32
CA GLU A 227 -0.28 6.17 -0.85
C GLU A 227 -0.60 7.63 -1.15
N HIS A 228 -1.34 7.91 -2.23
CA HIS A 228 -1.69 9.25 -2.66
C HIS A 228 -2.90 9.85 -1.94
N MET A 229 -3.68 9.03 -1.22
CA MET A 229 -4.92 9.47 -0.59
C MET A 229 -4.65 10.36 0.64
N PRO A 230 -5.14 11.61 0.70
CA PRO A 230 -4.89 12.48 1.85
C PRO A 230 -5.59 11.96 3.13
N ASP A 231 -6.78 11.38 2.98
CA ASP A 231 -7.53 10.72 4.04
C ASP A 231 -7.61 9.22 3.79
N LYS A 232 -6.78 8.44 4.50
CA LYS A 232 -6.76 6.98 4.37
C LYS A 232 -8.01 6.32 4.96
N GLU A 233 -8.61 6.93 5.98
CA GLU A 233 -9.79 6.37 6.63
C GLU A 233 -11.01 6.52 5.72
N ALA A 234 -11.24 7.72 5.17
CA ALA A 234 -12.28 7.94 4.18
C ALA A 234 -12.12 7.04 2.94
N TYR A 235 -10.89 6.87 2.47
CA TYR A 235 -10.56 5.99 1.35
C TYR A 235 -10.98 4.54 1.57
N ILE A 236 -10.57 3.96 2.71
CA ILE A 236 -10.95 2.59 3.07
C ILE A 236 -12.45 2.49 3.31
N ASN A 237 -13.06 3.48 3.97
CA ASN A 237 -14.50 3.47 4.25
C ASN A 237 -15.34 3.49 2.96
N GLU A 238 -14.97 4.28 1.96
CA GLU A 238 -15.67 4.30 0.66
C GLU A 238 -15.54 2.96 -0.06
N MET A 239 -14.34 2.38 -0.11
CA MET A 239 -14.13 1.06 -0.71
C MET A 239 -14.93 -0.04 -0.01
N MET A 240 -14.99 -0.02 1.33
CA MET A 240 -15.78 -0.96 2.10
C MET A 240 -17.29 -0.74 1.96
N ARG A 241 -17.74 0.51 1.80
CA ARG A 241 -19.15 0.85 1.58
C ARG A 241 -19.66 0.31 0.25
N VAL A 242 -18.89 0.46 -0.82
CA VAL A 242 -19.29 0.01 -2.17
C VAL A 242 -19.09 -1.49 -2.39
N LEU A 243 -18.28 -2.15 -1.56
CA LEU A 243 -18.10 -3.60 -1.58
C LEU A 243 -19.34 -4.34 -1.03
N LYS A 244 -19.80 -5.37 -1.73
CA LYS A 244 -20.88 -6.24 -1.25
C LYS A 244 -20.49 -7.00 0.02
N PRO A 245 -21.45 -7.41 0.88
CA PRO A 245 -21.16 -8.30 1.98
C PRO A 245 -20.66 -9.64 1.44
N GLY A 246 -19.48 -10.08 1.91
CA GLY A 246 -18.81 -11.29 1.39
C GLY A 246 -18.07 -11.09 0.06
N GLY A 247 -18.00 -9.86 -0.46
CA GLY A 247 -17.15 -9.50 -1.59
C GLY A 247 -15.66 -9.55 -1.24
N LYS A 248 -14.81 -9.46 -2.27
CA LYS A 248 -13.35 -9.56 -2.14
C LYS A 248 -12.73 -8.15 -2.21
N PHE A 249 -11.93 -7.82 -1.21
CA PHE A 249 -11.13 -6.60 -1.17
C PHE A 249 -9.66 -6.96 -1.39
N VAL A 250 -9.00 -6.29 -2.32
CA VAL A 250 -7.58 -6.51 -2.65
C VAL A 250 -6.87 -5.17 -2.73
N MET A 251 -5.82 -5.01 -1.91
CA MET A 251 -4.94 -3.84 -1.86
C MET A 251 -3.52 -4.26 -1.48
#